data_AF-A0A7S3P9D1-F1
#
_entry.id   AF-A0A7S3P9D1-F1
#
_cell.length_a   1.000
_cell.length_b   1.000
_cell.length_c   1.000
_cell.angle_alpha   90.00
_cell.angle_beta   90.00
_cell.angle_gamma   90.00
#
_symmetry.space_group_name_H-M   'P 1'
#
loop_
_entity.id
_entity.type
_entity.pdbx_description
1 polymer ?
#
loop_
_entity_poly.entity_id
_entity_poly.type
_entity_poly.pdbx_seq_one_letter_code
_entity_poly.pdbx_strand_id
1 'polypeptide(L)'
;RDPTKRAISQFFHFKVSRQGWEPTDENFKRTLRVDKKNNYVRSLSLRPFIDNEHDGFEFANQIIHDYDFIGVTERIDESFVVLAMLLWIPLSDVLYLSAKLNGGYDDHCFFIQPSFLTPKMEEYIKSDEWKDIIQEDLALYKAANHSLDMTIERLGREKFEKNLSLYKAALAEGHRRCKDKTVFPCTKDGKLVPPHKTDCLWSDAGCGVACLDEVATDMQLDELSWNPPLRWKDSNHHIGVNQRRLR
;
A
#
# COMPACT_ATOMS: atom_id res chain seq x y z
N ARG A 1 1.12 5.64 -0.36
CA ARG A 1 1.94 6.08 0.79
C ARG A 1 2.26 7.56 0.67
N ASP A 2 2.40 8.28 1.76
CA ASP A 2 2.94 9.65 1.74
C ASP A 2 4.31 9.68 1.04
N PRO A 3 4.55 10.59 0.07
CA PRO A 3 5.80 10.62 -0.69
C PRO A 3 7.06 10.78 0.17
N THR A 4 7.01 11.59 1.23
CA THR A 4 8.13 11.81 2.15
C THR A 4 8.41 10.56 2.97
N LYS A 5 7.38 9.97 3.60
CA LYS A 5 7.52 8.71 4.36
C LYS A 5 8.03 7.58 3.48
N ARG A 6 7.60 7.51 2.22
CA ARG A 6 8.12 6.54 1.25
C ARG A 6 9.60 6.79 0.97
N ALA A 7 10.00 8.03 0.68
CA ALA A 7 11.39 8.37 0.36
C ALA A 7 12.35 8.02 1.51
N ILE A 8 11.96 8.35 2.75
CA ILE A 8 12.71 7.98 3.97
C ILE A 8 12.85 6.45 4.06
N SER A 9 11.72 5.73 3.98
CA SER A 9 11.70 4.27 4.08
C SER A 9 12.56 3.61 2.99
N GLN A 10 12.54 4.14 1.77
CA GLN A 10 13.36 3.63 0.67
C GLN A 10 14.85 3.90 0.87
N PHE A 11 15.24 5.05 1.43
CA PHE A 11 16.64 5.33 1.77
C PHE A 11 17.17 4.30 2.77
N PHE A 12 16.47 4.11 3.89
CA PHE A 12 16.88 3.15 4.92
C PHE A 12 16.84 1.69 4.45
N HIS A 13 15.86 1.33 3.62
CA HIS A 13 15.76 -0.02 3.09
C HIS A 13 16.85 -0.30 2.05
N PHE A 14 16.92 0.49 0.99
CA PHE A 14 17.78 0.18 -0.16
C PHE A 14 19.22 0.64 0.00
N LYS A 15 19.49 1.80 0.62
CA LYS A 15 20.85 2.32 0.76
C LYS A 15 21.50 1.84 2.04
N VAL A 16 20.83 2.01 3.17
CA VAL A 16 21.42 1.66 4.48
C VAL A 16 21.41 0.14 4.67
N SER A 17 20.24 -0.50 4.63
CA SER A 17 20.13 -1.92 4.96
C SER A 17 20.76 -2.83 3.89
N ARG A 18 20.41 -2.63 2.61
CA ARG A 18 20.90 -3.50 1.52
C ARG A 18 22.30 -3.17 1.00
N GLN A 19 22.70 -1.89 1.01
CA GLN A 19 23.99 -1.46 0.46
C GLN A 19 25.02 -1.07 1.53
N GLY A 20 24.65 -1.08 2.81
CA GLY A 20 25.56 -0.77 3.91
C GLY A 20 25.99 0.69 3.97
N TRP A 21 25.22 1.63 3.39
CA TRP A 21 25.57 3.05 3.46
C TRP A 21 25.40 3.59 4.87
N GLU A 22 26.33 4.44 5.30
CA GLU A 22 26.15 5.21 6.53
C GLU A 22 25.00 6.23 6.38
N PRO A 23 24.05 6.30 7.32
CA PRO A 23 22.91 7.21 7.29
C PRO A 23 23.31 8.63 7.68
N THR A 24 24.21 9.25 6.92
CA THR A 24 24.60 10.66 7.11
C THR A 24 23.61 11.62 6.44
N ASP A 25 23.58 12.87 6.89
CA ASP A 25 22.71 13.91 6.35
C ASP A 25 22.96 14.13 4.84
N GLU A 26 24.24 14.07 4.44
CA GLU A 26 24.69 14.24 3.06
C GLU A 26 24.22 13.06 2.19
N ASN A 27 24.37 11.82 2.67
CA ASN A 27 23.91 10.63 1.95
C ASN A 27 22.39 10.61 1.79
N PHE A 28 21.67 11.03 2.82
CA PHE A 28 20.22 11.15 2.82
C PHE A 28 19.74 12.20 1.80
N LYS A 29 20.24 13.44 1.91
CA LYS A 29 19.90 14.53 0.98
C LYS A 29 20.23 14.18 -0.47
N ARG A 30 21.42 13.63 -0.72
CA ARG A 30 21.85 13.19 -2.05
C ARG A 30 20.89 12.16 -2.64
N THR A 31 20.49 11.15 -1.87
CA THR A 31 19.57 10.10 -2.34
C THR A 31 18.19 10.68 -2.66
N LEU A 32 17.67 11.55 -1.81
CA LEU A 32 16.34 12.15 -2.00
C LEU A 32 16.29 13.08 -3.22
N ARG A 33 17.37 13.81 -3.53
CA ARG A 33 17.44 14.68 -4.71
C ARG A 33 17.43 13.90 -6.03
N VAL A 34 18.21 12.82 -6.11
CA VAL A 34 18.44 12.10 -7.38
C VAL A 34 17.34 11.07 -7.66
N ASP A 35 16.97 10.28 -6.66
CA ASP A 35 16.21 9.04 -6.89
C ASP A 35 14.69 9.20 -6.70
N LYS A 36 14.18 10.41 -6.39
CA LYS A 36 12.81 10.57 -5.85
C LYS A 36 11.95 11.65 -6.50
N LYS A 37 12.46 12.48 -7.41
CA LYS A 37 11.61 13.41 -8.16
C LYS A 37 10.57 12.62 -8.97
N ASN A 38 9.30 12.98 -8.81
CA ASN A 38 8.15 12.49 -9.60
C ASN A 38 8.03 10.97 -9.64
N ASN A 39 8.32 10.30 -8.52
CA ASN A 39 8.36 8.85 -8.47
C ASN A 39 7.00 8.22 -8.77
N TYR A 40 5.93 8.70 -8.13
CA TYR A 40 4.60 8.14 -8.36
C TYR A 40 4.10 8.49 -9.75
N VAL A 41 4.28 9.74 -10.18
CA VAL A 41 3.92 10.17 -11.53
C VAL A 41 4.58 9.24 -12.54
N ARG A 42 5.90 9.02 -12.47
CA ARG A 42 6.61 8.10 -13.38
C ARG A 42 6.14 6.65 -13.28
N SER A 43 5.91 6.13 -12.06
CA SER A 43 5.63 4.70 -11.86
C SER A 43 4.18 4.31 -12.14
N LEU A 44 3.23 5.24 -12.00
CA LEU A 44 1.80 4.98 -12.13
C LEU A 44 1.22 5.54 -13.44
N SER A 45 1.97 6.33 -14.20
CA SER A 45 1.48 6.77 -15.51
C SER A 45 1.36 5.60 -16.48
N LEU A 46 0.21 5.47 -17.14
CA LEU A 46 0.01 4.52 -18.24
C LEU A 46 0.69 4.96 -19.55
N ARG A 47 1.26 6.17 -19.57
CA ARG A 47 2.02 6.74 -20.69
C ARG A 47 3.40 7.20 -20.20
N PRO A 48 4.43 7.22 -21.06
CA PRO A 48 5.75 7.70 -20.68
C PRO A 48 5.69 9.15 -20.15
N PHE A 49 6.28 9.37 -18.97
CA PHE A 49 6.47 10.69 -18.38
C PHE A 49 7.93 11.13 -18.56
N ILE A 50 8.15 12.28 -19.19
CA ILE A 50 9.48 12.87 -19.39
C ILE A 50 9.56 14.15 -18.56
N ASP A 51 10.52 14.17 -17.65
CA ASP A 51 10.78 15.34 -16.80
C ASP A 51 11.07 16.59 -17.64
N ASN A 52 10.50 17.73 -17.21
CA ASN A 52 10.65 19.06 -17.83
C ASN A 52 9.98 19.23 -19.20
N GLU A 53 9.49 18.15 -19.83
CA GLU A 53 8.67 18.23 -21.05
C GLU A 53 7.17 18.21 -20.73
N HIS A 54 6.79 17.52 -19.65
CA HIS A 54 5.40 17.34 -19.25
C HIS A 54 5.07 18.08 -17.96
N ASP A 55 3.83 18.54 -17.85
CA ASP A 55 3.26 19.00 -16.58
C ASP A 55 2.91 17.80 -15.70
N GLY A 56 3.65 17.63 -14.60
CA GLY A 56 3.40 16.52 -13.69
C GLY A 56 2.08 16.63 -12.93
N PHE A 57 1.48 17.83 -12.80
CA PHE A 57 0.13 17.95 -12.25
C PHE A 57 -0.92 17.43 -13.22
N GLU A 58 -0.75 17.64 -14.53
CA GLU A 58 -1.63 17.05 -15.55
C GLU A 58 -1.56 15.52 -15.50
N PHE A 59 -0.35 14.95 -15.42
CA PHE A 59 -0.18 13.50 -15.29
C PHE A 59 -0.73 12.97 -13.96
N ALA A 60 -0.53 13.66 -12.84
CA ALA A 60 -1.14 13.29 -11.56
C ALA A 60 -2.67 13.23 -11.67
N ASN A 61 -3.30 14.21 -12.33
CA ASN A 61 -4.74 14.19 -12.58
C ASN A 61 -5.15 13.04 -13.51
N GLN A 62 -4.39 12.80 -14.57
CA GLN A 62 -4.65 11.70 -15.50
C GLN A 62 -4.59 10.33 -14.79
N ILE A 63 -3.61 10.11 -13.90
CA ILE A 63 -3.49 8.87 -13.12
C ILE A 63 -4.75 8.62 -12.30
N ILE A 64 -5.33 9.65 -11.67
CA ILE A 64 -6.60 9.50 -10.93
C ILE A 64 -7.75 9.06 -11.84
N HIS A 65 -7.73 9.42 -13.11
CA HIS A 65 -8.75 9.01 -14.10
C HIS A 65 -8.48 7.67 -14.77
N ASP A 66 -7.22 7.24 -14.82
CA ASP A 66 -6.78 6.01 -15.50
C ASP A 66 -7.01 4.75 -14.65
N TYR A 67 -7.09 4.89 -13.32
CA TYR A 67 -7.26 3.76 -12.40
C TYR A 67 -8.66 3.74 -11.80
N ASP A 68 -9.28 2.56 -11.76
CA ASP A 68 -10.58 2.35 -11.11
C ASP A 68 -10.50 2.52 -9.58
N PHE A 69 -9.33 2.25 -8.99
CA PHE A 69 -9.08 2.37 -7.57
C PHE A 69 -7.58 2.57 -7.28
N ILE A 70 -7.25 3.45 -6.33
CA ILE A 70 -5.89 3.67 -5.84
C ILE A 70 -5.91 3.59 -4.32
N GLY A 71 -5.26 2.56 -3.76
CA GLY A 71 -5.12 2.38 -2.32
C GLY A 71 -4.09 3.32 -1.68
N VAL A 72 -4.31 3.67 -0.41
CA VAL A 72 -3.40 4.53 0.38
C VAL A 72 -2.82 3.73 1.54
N THR A 73 -1.50 3.63 1.60
CA THR A 73 -0.77 2.83 2.61
C THR A 73 -1.06 3.24 4.06
N GLU A 74 -1.20 4.53 4.34
CA GLU A 74 -1.55 5.04 5.67
C GLU A 74 -2.98 4.69 6.09
N ARG A 75 -3.81 4.26 5.13
CA ARG A 75 -5.21 3.86 5.25
C ARG A 75 -5.40 2.48 4.61
N ILE A 76 -4.44 1.57 4.81
CA ILE A 76 -4.41 0.31 4.05
C ILE A 76 -5.61 -0.58 4.38
N ASP A 77 -6.02 -0.64 5.65
CA ASP A 77 -7.23 -1.37 6.07
C ASP A 77 -8.48 -0.84 5.38
N GLU A 78 -8.67 0.48 5.36
CA GLU A 78 -9.78 1.13 4.66
C GLU A 78 -9.71 0.86 3.17
N SER A 79 -8.51 0.91 2.59
CA SER A 79 -8.29 0.65 1.17
C SER A 79 -8.64 -0.78 0.79
N PHE A 80 -8.31 -1.77 1.62
CA PHE A 80 -8.64 -3.17 1.39
C PHE A 80 -10.14 -3.45 1.57
N VAL A 81 -10.79 -2.84 2.55
CA VAL A 81 -12.24 -2.95 2.71
C VAL A 81 -12.99 -2.33 1.53
N VAL A 82 -12.56 -1.15 1.07
CA VAL A 82 -13.11 -0.54 -0.16
C VAL A 82 -12.89 -1.44 -1.37
N LEU A 83 -11.68 -1.98 -1.55
CA LEU A 83 -11.37 -2.88 -2.66
C LEU A 83 -12.26 -4.13 -2.63
N ALA A 84 -12.44 -4.75 -1.46
CA ALA A 84 -13.31 -5.91 -1.30
C ALA A 84 -14.77 -5.58 -1.66
N MET A 85 -15.26 -4.42 -1.23
CA MET A 85 -16.62 -3.95 -1.55
C MET A 85 -16.82 -3.61 -3.03
N LEU A 86 -15.80 -3.05 -3.70
CA LEU A 86 -15.84 -2.73 -5.12
C LEU A 86 -15.81 -3.99 -6.00
N LEU A 87 -15.01 -4.99 -5.62
CA LEU A 87 -14.85 -6.25 -6.36
C LEU A 87 -15.87 -7.33 -5.98
N TRP A 88 -16.70 -7.06 -4.96
CA TRP A 88 -17.66 -8.02 -4.39
C TRP A 88 -17.01 -9.33 -3.94
N ILE A 89 -15.82 -9.22 -3.34
CA ILE A 89 -15.13 -10.35 -2.72
C ILE A 89 -15.31 -10.32 -1.19
N PRO A 90 -15.23 -11.48 -0.52
CA PRO A 90 -15.21 -11.56 0.93
C PRO A 90 -14.11 -10.73 1.60
N LEU A 91 -14.32 -10.35 2.87
CA LEU A 91 -13.27 -9.66 3.65
C LEU A 91 -12.09 -10.58 3.99
N SER A 92 -12.29 -11.90 3.99
CA SER A 92 -11.27 -12.93 4.18
C SER A 92 -10.17 -12.85 3.11
N ASP A 93 -10.55 -12.63 1.85
CA ASP A 93 -9.64 -12.54 0.70
C ASP A 93 -8.67 -11.35 0.75
N VAL A 94 -8.93 -10.38 1.64
CA VAL A 94 -8.08 -9.19 1.82
C VAL A 94 -7.42 -9.12 3.21
N LEU A 95 -7.49 -10.21 3.98
CA LEU A 95 -6.67 -10.37 5.19
C LEU A 95 -5.20 -10.55 4.81
N TYR A 96 -4.30 -10.09 5.68
CA TYR A 96 -2.87 -10.21 5.44
C TYR A 96 -2.07 -10.35 6.74
N LEU A 97 -0.83 -10.83 6.61
CA LEU A 97 0.20 -10.75 7.64
C LEU A 97 1.36 -9.88 7.15
N SER A 98 1.88 -9.03 8.03
CA SER A 98 3.07 -8.24 7.70
C SER A 98 4.30 -9.14 7.71
N ALA A 99 4.82 -9.46 6.52
CA ALA A 99 6.04 -10.25 6.37
C ALA A 99 7.32 -9.44 6.69
N LYS A 100 7.24 -8.10 6.58
CA LYS A 100 8.36 -7.17 6.80
C LYS A 100 8.01 -6.24 7.95
N LEU A 101 8.82 -6.25 8.99
CA LEU A 101 8.71 -5.34 10.14
C LEU A 101 10.09 -4.72 10.40
N ASN A 102 10.10 -3.49 10.93
CA ASN A 102 11.34 -2.85 11.37
C ASN A 102 12.05 -3.74 12.41
N GLY A 103 13.35 -3.95 12.27
CA GLY A 103 14.12 -4.88 13.11
C GLY A 103 13.96 -6.35 12.72
N GLY A 104 13.22 -6.65 11.65
CA GLY A 104 13.16 -7.98 11.03
C GLY A 104 14.11 -8.09 9.84
N TYR A 105 13.79 -9.00 8.93
CA TYR A 105 14.55 -9.27 7.73
C TYR A 105 13.66 -9.14 6.49
N ASP A 106 14.24 -8.73 5.37
CA ASP A 106 13.53 -8.69 4.09
C ASP A 106 13.52 -10.05 3.37
N ASP A 107 13.01 -10.10 2.15
CA ASP A 107 12.89 -11.32 1.33
C ASP A 107 14.23 -11.97 0.95
N HIS A 108 15.34 -11.24 1.08
CA HIS A 108 16.71 -11.74 0.87
C HIS A 108 17.47 -11.91 2.19
N CYS A 109 16.76 -11.82 3.31
CA CYS A 109 17.27 -11.85 4.66
C CYS A 109 18.30 -10.74 4.99
N PHE A 110 18.17 -9.55 4.39
CA PHE A 110 18.87 -8.37 4.88
C PHE A 110 18.12 -7.78 6.09
N PHE A 111 18.86 -7.46 7.15
CA PHE A 111 18.28 -6.85 8.35
C PHE A 111 17.71 -5.47 8.03
N ILE A 112 16.42 -5.26 8.31
CA ILE A 112 15.70 -4.01 8.02
C ILE A 112 15.99 -3.02 9.14
N GLN A 113 16.92 -2.11 8.88
CA GLN A 113 17.25 -1.03 9.81
C GLN A 113 16.03 -0.13 10.03
N PRO A 114 15.60 0.08 11.29
CA PRO A 114 14.56 1.06 11.59
C PRO A 114 14.94 2.43 11.04
N SER A 115 14.00 3.09 10.36
CA SER A 115 14.23 4.45 9.89
C SER A 115 14.31 5.41 11.06
N PHE A 116 15.29 6.31 11.05
CA PHE A 116 15.41 7.42 11.98
C PHE A 116 15.76 8.70 11.22
N LEU A 117 15.54 9.86 11.81
CA LEU A 117 15.94 11.14 11.22
C LEU A 117 16.84 11.87 12.21
N THR A 118 17.96 12.39 11.74
CA THR A 118 18.71 13.40 12.49
C THR A 118 17.95 14.73 12.43
N PRO A 119 18.26 15.70 13.32
CA PRO A 119 17.67 17.03 13.24
C PRO A 119 17.84 17.70 11.86
N LYS A 120 18.99 17.51 11.20
CA LYS A 120 19.27 18.07 9.87
C LYS A 120 18.53 17.36 8.73
N MET A 121 18.26 16.06 8.87
CA MET A 121 17.39 15.35 7.93
C MET A 121 15.93 15.81 8.07
N GLU A 122 15.46 16.00 9.32
CA GLU A 122 14.12 16.54 9.57
C GLU A 122 13.94 17.96 9.02
N GLU A 123 14.94 18.82 9.23
CA GLU A 123 14.96 20.17 8.68
C GLU A 123 14.85 20.13 7.15
N TYR A 124 15.61 19.23 6.51
CA TYR A 124 15.59 19.07 5.06
C TYR A 124 14.22 18.66 4.52
N ILE A 125 13.57 17.63 5.09
CA ILE A 125 12.24 17.21 4.60
C ILE A 125 11.13 18.24 4.89
N LYS A 126 11.40 19.25 5.73
CA LYS A 126 10.50 20.39 5.98
C LYS A 126 10.82 21.60 5.11
N SER A 127 11.97 21.59 4.42
CA SER A 127 12.43 22.68 3.55
C SER A 127 11.57 22.83 2.30
N ASP A 128 11.56 24.05 1.73
CA ASP A 128 10.85 24.31 0.47
C ASP A 128 11.50 23.57 -0.69
N GLU A 129 12.82 23.38 -0.66
CA GLU A 129 13.53 22.56 -1.63
C GLU A 129 12.94 21.15 -1.74
N TRP A 130 12.70 20.47 -0.61
CA TRP A 130 12.09 19.14 -0.64
C TRP A 130 10.64 19.17 -1.09
N LYS A 131 9.85 20.14 -0.62
CA LYS A 131 8.44 20.30 -1.03
C LYS A 131 8.33 20.49 -2.54
N ASP A 132 9.20 21.29 -3.13
CA ASP A 132 9.23 21.54 -4.57
C ASP A 132 9.55 20.26 -5.36
N ILE A 133 10.45 19.41 -4.84
CA ILE A 133 10.81 18.12 -5.47
C ILE A 133 9.62 17.14 -5.50
N ILE A 134 8.76 17.16 -4.48
CA ILE A 134 7.68 16.17 -4.33
C ILE A 134 6.28 16.71 -4.63
N GLN A 135 6.14 17.98 -5.02
CA GLN A 135 4.82 18.64 -5.08
C GLN A 135 3.80 17.89 -5.96
N GLU A 136 4.26 17.32 -7.07
CA GLU A 136 3.43 16.55 -8.01
C GLU A 136 3.00 15.20 -7.40
N ASP A 137 3.94 14.43 -6.84
CA ASP A 137 3.66 13.18 -6.11
C ASP A 137 2.75 13.44 -4.89
N LEU A 138 2.91 14.58 -4.22
CA LEU A 138 2.08 15.00 -3.09
C LEU A 138 0.66 15.37 -3.53
N ALA A 139 0.51 16.03 -4.69
CA ALA A 139 -0.80 16.29 -5.28
C ALA A 139 -1.53 14.98 -5.61
N LEU A 140 -0.86 14.02 -6.26
CA LEU A 140 -1.42 12.70 -6.53
C LEU A 140 -1.81 11.97 -5.24
N TYR A 141 -0.95 11.97 -4.22
CA TYR A 141 -1.24 11.35 -2.92
C TYR A 141 -2.48 11.98 -2.26
N LYS A 142 -2.61 13.31 -2.27
CA LYS A 142 -3.78 14.01 -1.73
C LYS A 142 -5.05 13.67 -2.51
N ALA A 143 -4.96 13.65 -3.84
CA ALA A 143 -6.08 13.29 -4.71
C ALA A 143 -6.53 11.84 -4.48
N ALA A 144 -5.59 10.90 -4.31
CA ALA A 144 -5.91 9.51 -3.98
C ALA A 144 -6.61 9.37 -2.61
N ASN A 145 -6.17 10.11 -1.58
CA ASN A 145 -6.86 10.15 -0.29
C ASN A 145 -8.29 10.67 -0.42
N HIS A 146 -8.48 11.77 -1.14
CA HIS A 146 -9.81 12.33 -1.36
C HIS A 146 -10.71 11.38 -2.17
N SER A 147 -10.15 10.72 -3.19
CA SER A 147 -10.84 9.72 -3.99
C SER A 147 -11.30 8.53 -3.14
N LEU A 148 -10.46 8.07 -2.20
CA LEU A 148 -10.83 7.04 -1.23
C LEU A 148 -12.02 7.48 -0.37
N ASP A 149 -12.02 8.71 0.16
CA ASP A 149 -13.13 9.23 0.96
C ASP A 149 -14.45 9.30 0.18
N MET A 150 -14.41 9.83 -1.05
CA MET A 150 -15.58 9.86 -1.92
C MET A 150 -16.08 8.46 -2.24
N THR A 151 -15.17 7.49 -2.39
CA THR A 151 -15.53 6.11 -2.68
C THR A 151 -16.25 5.47 -1.50
N ILE A 152 -15.79 5.65 -0.26
CA ILE A 152 -16.53 5.07 0.87
C ILE A 152 -17.89 5.76 1.06
N GLU A 153 -18.02 7.07 0.79
CA GLU A 153 -19.33 7.73 0.79
C GLU A 153 -20.28 7.09 -0.23
N ARG A 154 -19.80 6.85 -1.46
CA ARG A 154 -20.60 6.22 -2.53
C ARG A 154 -20.99 4.77 -2.21
N LEU A 155 -20.12 4.03 -1.53
CA LEU A 155 -20.38 2.67 -1.06
C LEU A 155 -21.36 2.62 0.13
N GLY A 156 -21.61 3.76 0.76
CA GLY A 156 -22.42 3.91 1.97
C GLY A 156 -21.54 3.83 3.22
N ARG A 157 -21.32 4.98 3.86
CA ARG A 157 -20.48 5.15 5.07
C ARG A 157 -20.79 4.12 6.16
N GLU A 158 -22.05 3.94 6.51
CA GLU A 158 -22.47 3.00 7.57
C GLU A 158 -22.08 1.54 7.24
N LYS A 159 -22.32 1.11 6.00
CA LYS A 159 -21.96 -0.24 5.53
C LYS A 159 -20.44 -0.42 5.55
N PHE A 160 -19.71 0.60 5.09
CA PHE A 160 -18.25 0.61 5.11
C PHE A 160 -17.71 0.48 6.55
N GLU A 161 -18.18 1.30 7.50
CA GLU A 161 -17.70 1.26 8.89
C GLU A 161 -17.99 -0.08 9.57
N LYS A 162 -19.15 -0.69 9.28
CA LYS A 162 -19.45 -2.05 9.75
C LYS A 162 -18.43 -3.06 9.24
N ASN A 163 -18.13 -3.03 7.93
CA ASN A 163 -17.15 -3.93 7.32
C ASN A 163 -15.73 -3.66 7.83
N LEU A 164 -15.35 -2.38 8.02
CA LEU A 164 -14.04 -1.99 8.54
C LEU A 164 -13.84 -2.48 9.98
N SER A 165 -14.87 -2.36 10.83
CA SER A 165 -14.83 -2.87 12.20
C SER A 165 -14.62 -4.38 12.23
N LEU A 166 -15.40 -5.13 11.44
CA LEU A 166 -15.26 -6.59 11.31
C LEU A 166 -13.89 -6.98 10.77
N TYR A 167 -13.43 -6.31 9.71
CA TYR A 167 -12.11 -6.53 9.11
C TYR A 167 -10.99 -6.33 10.13
N LYS A 168 -11.01 -5.24 10.89
CA LYS A 168 -9.99 -4.94 11.91
C LYS A 168 -9.99 -5.97 13.03
N ALA A 169 -11.16 -6.44 13.47
CA ALA A 169 -11.26 -7.50 14.46
C ALA A 169 -10.62 -8.81 13.94
N ALA A 170 -10.91 -9.17 12.68
CA ALA A 170 -10.34 -10.35 12.06
C ALA A 170 -8.83 -10.25 11.81
N LEU A 171 -8.35 -9.10 11.36
CA LEU A 171 -6.93 -8.85 11.17
C LEU A 171 -6.17 -8.93 12.50
N ALA A 172 -6.73 -8.38 13.58
CA ALA A 172 -6.14 -8.49 14.91
C ALA A 172 -6.07 -9.96 15.38
N GLU A 173 -7.13 -10.73 15.14
CA GLU A 173 -7.17 -12.16 15.47
C GLU A 173 -6.20 -12.99 14.62
N GLY A 174 -6.10 -12.70 13.32
CA GLY A 174 -5.11 -13.28 12.41
C GLY A 174 -3.69 -13.00 12.88
N HIS A 175 -3.37 -11.76 13.24
CA HIS A 175 -2.06 -11.43 13.82
C HIS A 175 -1.79 -12.17 15.13
N ARG A 176 -2.79 -12.30 16.00
CA ARG A 176 -2.65 -13.00 17.28
C ARG A 176 -2.43 -14.51 17.10
N ARG A 177 -3.13 -15.16 16.18
CA ARG A 177 -3.09 -16.62 15.96
C ARG A 177 -1.98 -17.07 15.02
N CYS A 178 -1.72 -16.30 13.96
CA CYS A 178 -0.95 -16.77 12.82
C CYS A 178 0.49 -16.28 12.81
N LYS A 179 0.80 -15.16 13.46
CA LYS A 179 2.15 -14.56 13.40
C LYS A 179 3.25 -15.52 13.87
N ASP A 180 3.04 -16.25 14.96
CA ASP A 180 4.05 -17.17 15.50
C ASP A 180 3.98 -18.58 14.90
N LYS A 181 2.88 -18.91 14.19
CA LYS A 181 2.72 -20.19 13.48
C LYS A 181 3.31 -20.14 12.06
N THR A 182 3.28 -18.97 11.43
CA THR A 182 3.68 -18.78 10.04
C THR A 182 5.20 -18.86 9.89
N VAL A 183 5.67 -19.76 9.02
CA VAL A 183 7.07 -19.85 8.62
C VAL A 183 7.35 -18.87 7.49
N PHE A 184 7.89 -17.71 7.85
CA PHE A 184 8.34 -16.68 6.90
C PHE A 184 9.63 -17.09 6.17
N PRO A 185 9.99 -16.42 5.06
CA PRO A 185 11.17 -16.76 4.25
C PRO A 185 12.50 -16.58 4.97
N CYS A 186 12.54 -15.82 6.06
CA CYS A 186 13.73 -15.61 6.87
C CYS A 186 13.48 -15.98 8.32
N THR A 187 14.46 -16.65 8.94
CA THR A 187 14.44 -16.90 10.38
C THR A 187 14.67 -15.62 11.18
N LYS A 188 14.44 -15.66 12.50
CA LYS A 188 14.75 -14.56 13.43
C LYS A 188 16.25 -14.17 13.44
N ASP A 189 17.12 -15.05 12.95
CA ASP A 189 18.57 -14.83 12.85
C ASP A 189 19.02 -14.44 11.43
N GLY A 190 18.08 -14.15 10.52
CA GLY A 190 18.40 -13.73 9.15
C GLY A 190 18.87 -14.85 8.24
N LYS A 191 18.51 -16.11 8.53
CA LYS A 191 18.80 -17.24 7.63
C LYS A 191 17.65 -17.48 6.69
N LEU A 192 17.95 -17.67 5.41
CA LEU A 192 16.95 -18.00 4.40
C LEU A 192 16.38 -19.40 4.65
N VAL A 193 15.06 -19.49 4.66
CA VAL A 193 14.29 -20.74 4.72
C VAL A 193 14.03 -21.19 3.28
N PRO A 194 14.27 -22.47 2.93
CA PRO A 194 13.98 -22.98 1.58
C PRO A 194 12.51 -22.74 1.20
N PRO A 195 12.19 -22.33 -0.05
CA PRO A 195 10.83 -21.97 -0.44
C PRO A 195 9.76 -23.05 -0.18
N HIS A 196 10.10 -24.34 -0.29
CA HIS A 196 9.17 -25.44 -0.01
C HIS A 196 8.91 -25.68 1.50
N LYS A 197 9.54 -24.89 2.38
CA LYS A 197 9.37 -24.94 3.83
C LYS A 197 8.77 -23.65 4.38
N THR A 198 8.44 -22.68 3.54
CA THR A 198 7.77 -21.45 3.96
C THR A 198 6.26 -21.61 3.81
N ASP A 199 5.50 -20.84 4.57
CA ASP A 199 4.05 -20.74 4.44
C ASP A 199 3.62 -19.60 3.48
N CYS A 200 4.52 -19.19 2.58
CA CYS A 200 4.31 -18.08 1.66
C CYS A 200 4.11 -18.57 0.23
N LEU A 201 3.16 -17.97 -0.49
CA LEU A 201 2.86 -18.33 -1.88
C LEU A 201 4.03 -18.01 -2.83
N TRP A 202 4.65 -16.84 -2.66
CA TRP A 202 5.79 -16.43 -3.50
C TRP A 202 6.67 -15.44 -2.76
N SER A 203 7.96 -15.76 -2.56
CA SER A 203 8.88 -14.96 -1.75
C SER A 203 8.25 -14.62 -0.39
N ASP A 204 8.07 -13.34 -0.06
CA ASP A 204 7.41 -12.84 1.15
C ASP A 204 5.95 -12.42 0.94
N ALA A 205 5.35 -12.75 -0.22
CA ALA A 205 3.95 -12.51 -0.53
C ALA A 205 3.06 -13.71 -0.19
N GLY A 206 1.85 -13.41 0.30
CA GLY A 206 0.83 -14.41 0.62
C GLY A 206 1.29 -15.39 1.70
N CYS A 207 1.86 -14.89 2.80
CA CYS A 207 2.31 -15.73 3.92
C CYS A 207 1.16 -16.03 4.89
N GLY A 208 1.09 -17.28 5.35
CA GLY A 208 0.18 -17.71 6.41
C GLY A 208 -1.28 -17.88 5.96
N VAL A 209 -1.51 -18.08 4.65
CA VAL A 209 -2.86 -18.20 4.05
C VAL A 209 -3.71 -19.24 4.78
N ALA A 210 -3.19 -20.45 5.00
CA ALA A 210 -3.94 -21.51 5.68
C ALA A 210 -4.41 -21.11 7.09
N CYS A 211 -3.59 -20.38 7.85
CA CYS A 211 -4.00 -19.90 9.17
C CYS A 211 -5.00 -18.74 9.08
N LEU A 212 -4.84 -17.84 8.10
CA LEU A 212 -5.80 -16.77 7.88
C LEU A 212 -7.17 -17.31 7.45
N ASP A 213 -7.21 -18.38 6.65
CA ASP A 213 -8.45 -19.06 6.23
C ASP A 213 -9.19 -19.66 7.44
N GLU A 214 -8.47 -20.25 8.40
CA GLU A 214 -9.06 -20.71 9.66
C GLU A 214 -9.69 -19.54 10.45
N VAL A 215 -8.97 -18.42 10.57
CA VAL A 215 -9.51 -17.22 11.24
C VAL A 215 -10.74 -16.69 10.53
N ALA A 216 -10.71 -16.60 9.20
CA ALA A 216 -11.82 -16.16 8.38
C ALA A 216 -13.06 -17.05 8.56
N THR A 217 -12.86 -18.37 8.57
CA THR A 217 -13.92 -19.37 8.77
C THR A 217 -14.55 -19.23 10.15
N ASP A 218 -13.72 -19.18 11.21
CA ASP A 218 -14.19 -19.05 12.60
C ASP A 218 -14.97 -17.75 12.83
N MET A 219 -14.62 -16.68 12.11
CA MET A 219 -15.25 -15.37 12.18
C MET A 219 -16.36 -15.16 11.15
N GLN A 220 -16.69 -16.18 10.34
CA GLN A 220 -17.76 -16.16 9.35
C GLN A 220 -17.65 -14.98 8.34
N LEU A 221 -16.42 -14.66 7.92
CA LEU A 221 -16.18 -13.52 7.01
C LEU A 221 -16.73 -13.75 5.59
N ASP A 222 -16.86 -15.00 5.19
CA ASP A 222 -17.34 -15.38 3.85
C ASP A 222 -18.85 -15.17 3.71
N GLU A 223 -19.61 -15.43 4.77
CA GLU A 223 -21.07 -15.39 4.76
C GLU A 223 -21.62 -13.96 4.82
N LEU A 224 -20.90 -13.04 5.48
CA LEU A 224 -21.36 -11.66 5.72
C LEU A 224 -21.22 -10.74 4.50
N SER A 225 -20.57 -11.21 3.43
CA SER A 225 -20.26 -10.39 2.25
C SER A 225 -21.31 -10.46 1.13
N TRP A 226 -22.27 -11.40 1.19
CA TRP A 226 -23.16 -11.68 0.07
C TRP A 226 -24.63 -11.29 0.32
N ASN A 227 -24.95 -10.05 0.00
CA ASN A 227 -26.25 -9.68 -0.56
C ASN A 227 -25.98 -8.68 -1.69
N PRO A 228 -25.61 -9.14 -2.90
CA PRO A 228 -25.56 -8.25 -4.05
C PRO A 228 -26.94 -7.60 -4.16
N PRO A 229 -27.03 -6.26 -4.21
CA PRO A 229 -28.33 -5.61 -4.37
C PRO A 229 -28.99 -6.22 -5.61
N LEU A 230 -30.19 -6.80 -5.42
CA LEU A 230 -31.01 -7.48 -6.43
C LEU A 230 -31.36 -6.61 -7.67
N ARG A 231 -30.83 -5.40 -7.77
CA ARG A 231 -31.08 -4.41 -8.82
C ARG A 231 -29.77 -3.78 -9.30
N TRP A 232 -29.04 -4.51 -10.12
CA TRP A 232 -28.10 -3.92 -11.08
C TRP A 232 -28.48 -4.23 -12.54
N LYS A 233 -29.63 -4.87 -12.77
CA LYS A 233 -30.11 -5.17 -14.13
C LYS A 233 -30.87 -4.02 -14.82
N ASP A 234 -31.40 -3.03 -14.09
CA ASP A 234 -32.39 -2.11 -14.68
C ASP A 234 -32.08 -0.61 -14.55
N SER A 235 -30.95 -0.22 -13.97
CA SER A 235 -30.54 1.19 -13.93
C SER A 235 -29.36 1.44 -14.85
N ASN A 236 -29.64 2.05 -16.01
CA ASN A 236 -28.69 2.78 -16.87
C ASN A 236 -28.03 3.99 -16.15
N HIS A 237 -27.77 3.89 -14.85
CA HIS A 237 -26.88 4.81 -14.17
C HIS A 237 -25.48 4.27 -14.35
N HIS A 238 -24.81 4.81 -15.38
CA HIS A 238 -23.37 4.87 -15.40
C HIS A 238 -22.89 5.43 -14.05
N ILE A 239 -22.50 4.54 -13.13
CA ILE A 239 -21.31 4.85 -12.33
C ILE A 239 -20.26 5.10 -13.41
N GLY A 240 -19.83 6.35 -13.54
CA GLY A 240 -18.77 6.75 -14.44
C GLY A 240 -17.45 6.13 -14.02
N VAL A 241 -17.35 4.81 -14.11
CA VAL A 241 -16.16 4.12 -14.54
C VAL A 241 -16.03 4.52 -16.00
N ASN A 242 -14.98 5.25 -16.32
CA ASN A 242 -14.80 6.03 -17.54
C ASN A 242 -14.56 5.10 -18.74
N GLN A 243 -15.54 4.26 -19.13
CA GLN A 243 -15.54 3.58 -20.42
C GLN A 243 -15.90 4.58 -21.52
N ARG A 244 -14.98 5.49 -21.85
CA ARG A 244 -15.06 6.20 -23.13
C ARG A 244 -14.73 5.21 -24.25
N ARG A 245 -15.75 4.93 -25.04
CA ARG A 245 -15.69 4.31 -26.37
C ARG A 245 -14.57 4.91 -27.20
N LEU A 246 -13.70 4.05 -27.71
CA LEU A 246 -12.94 4.26 -28.93
C LEU A 246 -13.92 4.34 -30.11
N ARG A 247 -14.18 5.56 -30.60
CA ARG A 247 -14.33 5.92 -32.02
C ARG A 247 -13.90 7.36 -32.21
#